data_AF-A0A7S0T0D6-F1
#
_entry.id   AF-A0A7S0T0D6-F1
#
_cell.length_a   1.000
_cell.length_b   1.000
_cell.length_c   1.000
_cell.angle_alpha   90.00
_cell.angle_beta   90.00
_cell.angle_gamma   90.00
#
_symmetry.space_group_name_H-M   'P 1'
#
loop_
_entity.id
_entity.type
_entity.pdbx_description
1 polymer ?
#
loop_
_entity_poly.entity_id
_entity_poly.type
_entity_poly.pdbx_seq_one_letter_code
_entity_poly.pdbx_strand_id
1 'polypeptide(L)'
;ATLPRTMLAASPVLHQKAALCGRPVLSKAARSATVPRRHAVTPRARMYENILETIGDTPVIKINKLAPEGITMYVKAEFFNPCSSVKDRLAIAVIEDAERRGVLKKGDTVVE
;
A
#
# COMPACT_ATOMS: atom_id res chain seq x y z
N ALA A 1 -35.65 31.69 -77.63
CA ALA A 1 -34.79 30.54 -77.97
C ALA A 1 -34.69 29.64 -76.74
N THR A 2 -35.62 28.68 -76.63
CA THR A 2 -35.41 27.22 -76.84
C THR A 2 -34.88 26.49 -75.59
N LEU A 3 -35.80 25.86 -74.85
CA LEU A 3 -35.58 24.63 -74.08
C LEU A 3 -35.51 23.43 -75.06
N PRO A 4 -34.90 22.26 -74.71
CA PRO A 4 -35.67 21.21 -74.00
C PRO A 4 -34.89 20.23 -73.08
N ARG A 5 -35.67 19.58 -72.19
CA ARG A 5 -35.73 18.15 -71.73
C ARG A 5 -34.43 17.30 -71.78
N THR A 6 -34.06 16.52 -70.75
CA THR A 6 -34.70 15.27 -70.23
C THR A 6 -34.16 14.93 -68.82
N MET A 7 -34.96 14.61 -67.80
CA MET A 7 -35.57 13.31 -67.42
C MET A 7 -34.62 12.12 -67.15
N LEU A 8 -34.55 11.74 -65.85
CA LEU A 8 -34.85 10.42 -65.26
C LEU A 8 -33.81 9.26 -65.29
N ALA A 9 -33.34 8.86 -64.09
CA ALA A 9 -33.21 7.47 -63.56
C ALA A 9 -32.29 7.49 -62.30
N ALA A 10 -32.81 7.34 -61.07
CA ALA A 10 -33.09 6.07 -60.36
C ALA A 10 -31.83 5.27 -59.95
N SER A 11 -31.52 5.29 -58.64
CA SER A 11 -30.62 4.37 -57.91
C SER A 11 -31.07 2.89 -58.09
N PRO A 12 -30.27 1.84 -57.77
CA PRO A 12 -30.11 1.45 -56.35
C PRO A 12 -28.90 0.54 -55.95
N VAL A 13 -28.73 0.35 -54.64
CA VAL A 13 -28.10 -0.76 -53.86
C VAL A 13 -26.64 -1.20 -54.14
N LEU A 14 -25.75 -1.08 -53.13
CA LEU A 14 -25.23 -2.25 -52.38
C LEU A 14 -24.52 -1.84 -51.07
N HIS A 15 -25.14 -2.20 -49.95
CA HIS A 15 -24.52 -2.29 -48.62
C HIS A 15 -23.60 -3.52 -48.54
N GLN A 16 -22.38 -3.42 -47.99
CA GLN A 16 -21.86 -4.48 -47.08
C GLN A 16 -20.65 -4.07 -46.21
N LYS A 17 -20.92 -3.97 -44.90
CA LYS A 17 -20.16 -4.44 -43.72
C LYS A 17 -18.63 -4.23 -43.56
N ALA A 18 -18.32 -3.51 -42.47
CA ALA A 18 -17.54 -3.92 -41.28
C ALA A 18 -16.00 -4.04 -41.30
N ALA A 19 -15.44 -3.41 -40.24
CA ALA A 19 -14.38 -3.90 -39.34
C ALA A 19 -12.89 -3.60 -39.65
N LEU A 20 -12.33 -2.79 -38.74
CA LEU A 20 -11.08 -3.02 -37.99
C LEU A 20 -9.77 -3.16 -38.78
N CYS A 21 -8.94 -2.10 -38.76
CA CYS A 21 -7.53 -2.24 -38.35
C CYS A 21 -6.86 -0.86 -38.17
N GLY A 22 -6.32 -0.63 -36.97
CA GLY A 22 -5.09 0.16 -36.78
C GLY A 22 -5.20 1.69 -36.71
N ARG A 23 -5.15 2.23 -35.50
CA ARG A 23 -4.21 3.31 -35.13
C ARG A 23 -4.04 3.42 -33.60
N PRO A 24 -2.82 3.74 -33.13
CA PRO A 24 -2.28 3.21 -31.88
C PRO A 24 -2.76 3.97 -30.64
N VAL A 25 -2.96 3.20 -29.57
CA VAL A 25 -3.13 3.67 -28.20
C VAL A 25 -1.78 4.20 -27.70
N LEU A 26 -1.63 5.51 -27.51
CA LEU A 26 -0.53 6.07 -26.73
C LEU A 26 -0.82 7.49 -26.24
N SER A 27 -1.15 7.61 -24.95
CA SER A 27 -0.46 8.60 -24.11
C SER A 27 -0.25 8.05 -22.69
N LYS A 28 0.87 7.33 -22.56
CA LYS A 28 1.80 7.34 -21.43
C LYS A 28 1.19 7.60 -20.03
N ALA A 29 1.05 6.51 -19.28
CA ALA A 29 1.39 6.38 -17.86
C ALA A 29 1.55 7.71 -17.09
N ALA A 30 0.55 8.04 -16.26
CA ALA A 30 0.75 8.93 -15.15
C ALA A 30 1.93 8.39 -14.32
N ARG A 31 2.98 9.20 -14.30
CA ARG A 31 4.31 8.85 -13.87
C ARG A 31 4.26 8.28 -12.47
N SER A 32 4.80 7.07 -12.32
CA SER A 32 5.31 6.53 -11.07
C SER A 32 5.85 7.65 -10.20
N ALA A 33 5.17 7.96 -9.10
CA ALA A 33 5.76 8.73 -8.01
C ALA A 33 6.85 7.84 -7.42
N THR A 34 8.03 7.89 -8.02
CA THR A 34 9.23 7.21 -7.56
C THR A 34 9.53 7.78 -6.19
N VAL A 35 9.10 7.08 -5.12
CA VAL A 35 9.53 7.39 -3.77
C VAL A 35 11.05 7.34 -3.81
N PRO A 36 11.76 8.45 -3.53
CA PRO A 36 13.21 8.44 -3.57
C PRO A 36 13.69 7.41 -2.55
N ARG A 37 14.36 6.36 -3.01
CA ARG A 37 14.99 5.39 -2.13
C ARG A 37 16.20 6.05 -1.46
N ARG A 38 15.94 6.78 -0.37
CA ARG A 38 16.99 7.22 0.55
C ARG A 38 17.50 5.97 1.29
N HIS A 39 18.49 5.30 0.72
CA HIS A 39 19.28 4.32 1.46
C HIS A 39 20.35 5.09 2.26
N ALA A 40 19.93 5.60 3.41
CA ALA A 40 20.84 5.74 4.54
C ALA A 40 20.19 4.95 5.68
N VAL A 41 20.22 3.62 5.59
CA VAL A 41 20.01 2.78 6.77
C VAL A 41 21.37 2.74 7.44
N THR A 42 21.60 3.67 8.38
CA THR A 42 22.67 3.51 9.35
C THR A 42 22.45 2.16 10.03
N PRO A 43 23.48 1.28 10.13
CA PRO A 43 23.28 -0.02 10.73
C PRO A 43 22.80 0.18 12.17
N ARG A 44 21.63 -0.39 12.51
CA ARG A 44 21.21 -0.63 13.90
C ARG A 44 22.08 -1.73 14.52
N ALA A 45 23.40 -1.68 14.36
CA ALA A 45 24.32 -2.59 15.00
C ALA A 45 24.46 -2.18 16.48
N ARG A 46 23.32 -2.22 17.18
CA ARG A 46 23.25 -2.15 18.62
C ARG A 46 23.22 -3.59 19.11
N MET A 47 24.19 -3.95 19.94
CA MET A 47 24.08 -5.17 20.75
C MET A 47 23.07 -4.89 21.86
N TYR A 48 22.18 -5.84 22.12
CA TYR A 48 21.16 -5.76 23.17
C TYR A 48 21.51 -6.78 24.24
N GLU A 49 21.32 -6.44 25.52
CA GLU A 49 21.63 -7.37 26.62
C GLU A 49 20.58 -8.48 26.74
N ASN A 50 19.35 -8.21 26.29
CA ASN A 50 18.27 -9.18 26.26
C ASN A 50 17.24 -8.86 25.17
N ILE A 51 16.34 -9.81 24.91
CA ILE A 51 15.32 -9.68 23.85
C ILE A 51 14.28 -8.59 24.14
N LEU A 52 14.03 -8.25 25.40
CA LEU A 52 13.01 -7.25 25.78
C LEU A 52 13.39 -5.85 25.29
N GLU A 53 14.68 -5.54 25.18
CA GLU A 53 15.16 -4.28 24.60
C GLU A 53 14.86 -4.13 23.10
N THR A 54 14.47 -5.21 22.43
CA THR A 54 14.07 -5.18 21.01
C THR A 54 12.58 -4.89 20.82
N ILE A 55 11.79 -4.82 21.91
CA ILE A 55 10.38 -4.45 21.88
C ILE A 55 10.27 -2.97 21.54
N GLY A 56 9.48 -2.66 20.52
CA GLY A 56 9.30 -1.30 20.04
C GLY A 56 10.06 -0.99 18.76
N ASP A 57 10.23 0.31 18.47
CA ASP A 57 10.83 0.81 17.22
C ASP A 57 10.34 0.13 15.92
N THR A 58 9.10 -0.33 15.97
CA THR A 58 8.44 -1.01 14.85
C THR A 58 8.17 -0.02 13.72
N PRO A 59 8.29 -0.45 12.45
CA PRO A 59 8.20 0.48 11.34
C PRO A 59 6.77 1.01 11.14
N VAL A 60 6.69 2.25 10.66
CA VAL A 60 5.47 2.81 10.05
C VAL A 60 5.62 2.72 8.54
N ILE A 61 4.73 1.96 7.90
CA ILE A 61 4.87 1.57 6.50
C ILE A 61 3.72 2.16 5.69
N LYS A 62 4.03 2.83 4.57
CA LYS A 62 3.02 3.35 3.64
C LYS A 62 2.32 2.21 2.91
N ILE A 63 0.99 2.25 2.86
CA ILE A 63 0.17 1.33 2.06
C ILE A 63 0.03 1.89 0.64
N ASN A 64 0.60 1.18 -0.35
CA ASN A 64 0.67 1.67 -1.73
C ASN A 64 -0.48 1.20 -2.65
N LYS A 65 -1.16 0.08 -2.33
CA LYS A 65 -2.15 -0.56 -3.22
C LYS A 65 -3.57 -0.62 -2.67
N LEU A 66 -3.73 -0.66 -1.34
CA LEU A 66 -5.04 -0.83 -0.68
C LEU A 66 -5.61 0.50 -0.14
N ALA A 67 -4.89 1.60 -0.31
CA ALA A 67 -5.38 2.91 0.12
C ALA A 67 -6.49 3.39 -0.84
N PRO A 68 -7.61 3.92 -0.33
CA PRO A 68 -8.62 4.57 -1.17
C PRO A 68 -8.04 5.75 -1.95
N GLU A 69 -8.66 6.10 -3.08
CA GLU A 69 -8.24 7.24 -3.88
C GLU A 69 -8.25 8.54 -3.07
N GLY A 70 -7.21 9.37 -3.25
CA GLY A 70 -7.04 10.61 -2.51
C GLY A 70 -6.60 10.45 -1.04
N ILE A 71 -6.49 9.22 -0.52
CA ILE A 71 -6.10 8.96 0.87
C ILE A 71 -4.66 8.46 0.95
N THR A 72 -3.84 9.09 1.81
CA THR A 72 -2.54 8.55 2.19
C THR A 72 -2.69 7.70 3.44
N MET A 73 -2.44 6.40 3.33
CA MET A 73 -2.62 5.44 4.42
C MET A 73 -1.29 4.81 4.83
N TYR A 74 -1.13 4.60 6.14
CA TYR A 74 0.04 3.95 6.75
C TYR A 74 -0.40 2.87 7.72
N VAL A 75 0.48 1.91 7.98
CA VAL A 75 0.32 0.89 9.02
C VAL A 75 1.47 0.96 10.01
N LYS A 76 1.15 0.88 11.30
CA LYS A 76 2.14 0.64 12.37
C LYS A 76 2.32 -0.87 12.50
N ALA A 77 3.47 -1.38 12.03
CA ALA A 77 3.70 -2.81 11.88
C ALA A 77 4.20 -3.45 13.19
N GLU A 78 3.32 -3.55 14.19
CA GLU A 78 3.65 -4.08 15.52
C GLU A 78 4.04 -5.57 15.54
N PHE A 79 3.78 -6.30 14.47
CA PHE A 79 4.25 -7.68 14.31
C PHE A 79 5.77 -7.80 14.16
N PHE A 80 6.52 -6.70 14.12
CA PHE A 80 7.98 -6.68 14.17
C PHE A 80 8.55 -6.75 15.60
N ASN A 81 7.70 -6.70 16.64
CA ASN A 81 8.14 -7.00 18.00
C ASN A 81 8.56 -8.49 18.10
N PRO A 82 9.40 -8.89 19.06
CA PRO A 82 10.00 -10.23 19.13
C PRO A 82 9.00 -11.39 19.22
N CYS A 83 7.86 -11.23 19.91
CA CYS A 83 6.78 -12.22 19.96
C CYS A 83 5.71 -11.98 18.88
N SER A 84 6.02 -11.14 17.87
CA SER A 84 5.20 -10.87 16.69
C SER A 84 3.83 -10.26 16.96
N SER A 85 3.66 -9.55 18.08
CA SER A 85 2.39 -8.91 18.42
C SER A 85 2.57 -7.53 19.05
N VAL A 86 1.48 -6.76 19.07
CA VAL A 86 1.43 -5.49 19.84
C VAL A 86 1.46 -5.73 21.36
N LYS A 87 1.16 -6.96 21.81
CA LYS A 87 1.02 -7.28 23.23
C LYS A 87 2.36 -7.29 23.97
N ASP A 88 3.47 -7.44 23.26
CA ASP A 88 4.82 -7.34 23.80
C ASP A 88 5.02 -6.03 24.59
N ARG A 89 4.48 -4.91 24.07
CA ARG A 89 4.52 -3.59 24.75
C ARG A 89 3.69 -3.54 26.03
N LEU A 90 2.53 -4.18 26.01
CA LEU A 90 1.64 -4.19 27.16
C LEU A 90 2.20 -5.10 28.26
N ALA A 91 2.66 -6.30 27.88
CA ALA A 91 3.23 -7.28 28.79
C ALA A 91 4.40 -6.69 29.58
N ILE A 92 5.37 -6.05 28.89
CA ILE A 92 6.51 -5.43 29.58
C ILE A 92 6.05 -4.30 30.51
N ALA A 93 5.13 -3.44 30.08
CA ALA A 93 4.65 -2.32 30.90
C ALA A 93 3.92 -2.79 32.17
N VAL A 94 3.12 -3.85 32.08
CA VAL A 94 2.40 -4.43 33.23
C VAL A 94 3.38 -5.04 34.23
N ILE A 95 4.35 -5.83 33.75
CA ILE A 95 5.36 -6.46 34.62
C ILE A 95 6.26 -5.40 35.27
N GLU A 96 6.77 -4.43 34.52
CA GLU A 96 7.61 -3.35 35.05
C GLU A 96 6.87 -2.48 36.08
N ASP A 97 5.57 -2.22 35.88
CA ASP A 97 4.76 -1.52 36.87
C ASP A 97 4.57 -2.34 38.15
N ALA A 98 4.29 -3.63 38.00
CA ALA A 98 4.11 -4.53 39.13
C ALA A 98 5.40 -4.66 39.97
N GLU A 99 6.55 -4.77 39.31
CA GLU A 99 7.87 -4.79 39.97
C GLU A 99 8.17 -3.45 40.65
N ARG A 100 7.94 -2.32 39.98
CA ARG A 100 8.17 -0.97 40.53
C ARG A 100 7.30 -0.68 41.75
N ARG A 101 6.06 -1.17 41.77
CA ARG A 101 5.15 -1.07 42.92
C ARG A 101 5.47 -2.09 44.02
N GLY A 102 6.38 -3.03 43.77
CA GLY A 102 6.76 -4.10 44.68
C GLY A 102 5.68 -5.17 44.89
N VAL A 103 4.63 -5.18 44.05
CA VAL A 103 3.56 -6.19 44.10
C VAL A 103 3.96 -7.49 43.42
N LEU A 104 4.89 -7.44 42.46
CA LEU A 104 5.51 -8.60 41.84
C LEU A 104 6.95 -8.74 42.35
N LYS A 105 7.32 -9.94 42.78
CA LYS A 105 8.64 -10.29 43.31
C LYS A 105 9.25 -11.45 42.54
N LYS A 106 10.57 -11.58 42.66
CA LYS A 106 11.30 -12.70 42.06
C LYS A 106 10.77 -14.03 42.59
N GLY A 107 10.33 -14.89 41.67
CA GLY A 107 9.80 -16.21 41.98
C GLY A 107 8.28 -16.27 42.09
N ASP A 108 7.59 -15.13 42.01
CA ASP A 108 6.13 -15.10 41.92
C ASP A 108 5.63 -15.70 40.60
N THR A 109 4.43 -16.25 40.63
CA THR A 109 3.75 -16.78 39.45
C THR A 109 2.84 -15.72 38.84
N VAL A 110 3.01 -15.46 37.54
CA VAL A 110 2.12 -14.61 36.74
C VAL A 110 1.06 -15.49 36.08
N VAL A 111 -0.20 -15.04 36.13
CA VAL A 111 -1.35 -15.70 35.50
C VAL A 111 -2.09 -14.67 34.66
N GLU A 112 -2.38 -15.00 33.39
CA GLU A 112 -3.09 -14.18 32.40
C GLU A 112 -4.18 -15.00 31.71
#